data_AF-A0A820LN30-F1
#
_entry.id   AF-A0A820LN30-F1
#
_cell.length_a   1.000
_cell.length_b   1.000
_cell.length_c   1.000
_cell.angle_alpha   90.00
_cell.angle_beta   90.00
_cell.angle_gamma   90.00
#
_symmetry.space_group_name_H-M   'P 1'
#
loop_
_entity.id
_entity.type
_entity.pdbx_description
1 polymer ?
#
loop_
_entity_poly.entity_id
_entity_poly.type
_entity_poly.pdbx_seq_one_letter_code
_entity_poly.pdbx_strand_id
1 'polypeptide(L)'
;MKAALSETKVPALKVTHDEETNEVSVDVCDDPYEYGVLDVSNLPVLITVGQINGVHTVDTTIKEDSVTLARITYGIKSSGSIVYMNKDGGGS
;
A
#
# COMPACT_ATOMS: atom_id res chain seq x y z
N MET A 1 -2.02 -1.74 -5.12
CA MET A 1 -2.06 -0.39 -4.51
C MET A 1 -0.70 0.31 -4.51
N LYS A 2 0.41 -0.33 -4.08
CA LYS A 2 1.77 0.26 -4.15
C LYS A 2 2.13 0.83 -5.53
N ALA A 3 1.83 0.11 -6.61
CA ALA A 3 2.04 0.58 -7.98
C ALA A 3 1.15 1.78 -8.38
N ALA A 4 -0.07 1.88 -7.85
CA ALA A 4 -0.91 3.05 -8.13
C ALA A 4 -0.35 4.29 -7.42
N LEU A 5 0.13 4.13 -6.19
CA LEU A 5 0.76 5.19 -5.42
C LEU A 5 2.08 5.67 -6.03
N SER A 6 2.87 4.79 -6.65
CA SER A 6 4.13 5.19 -7.32
C SER A 6 3.89 6.12 -8.50
N GLU A 7 2.77 5.95 -9.19
CA GLU A 7 2.36 6.78 -10.34
C GLU A 7 1.41 7.92 -9.94
N THR A 8 1.07 8.06 -8.66
CA THR A 8 0.15 9.09 -8.20
C THR A 8 0.82 10.45 -8.26
N LYS A 9 0.18 11.38 -8.98
CA LYS A 9 0.59 12.78 -9.08
C LYS A 9 -0.31 13.63 -8.20
N VAL A 10 0.27 14.21 -7.16
CA VAL A 10 -0.44 15.13 -6.25
C VAL A 10 -0.34 16.54 -6.83
N PRO A 11 -1.45 17.26 -7.07
CA PRO A 11 -1.41 18.58 -7.66
C PRO A 11 -0.61 19.55 -6.77
N ALA A 12 0.25 20.36 -7.40
CA ALA A 12 0.96 21.41 -6.68
C ALA A 12 -0.02 22.48 -6.21
N LEU A 13 0.16 22.95 -4.97
CA LEU A 13 -0.68 23.98 -4.35
C LEU A 13 0.19 25.19 -4.02
N LYS A 14 -0.33 26.39 -4.31
CA LYS A 14 0.23 27.64 -3.86
C LYS A 14 -0.60 28.14 -2.70
N VAL A 15 0.02 28.22 -1.52
CA VAL A 15 -0.60 28.76 -0.32
C VAL A 15 -0.10 30.19 -0.15
N THR A 16 -1.03 31.15 -0.09
CA THR A 16 -0.72 32.56 0.16
C THR A 16 -1.31 32.96 1.50
N HIS A 17 -0.53 33.67 2.30
CA HIS A 17 -0.97 34.19 3.59
C HIS A 17 -0.89 35.71 3.55
N ASP A 18 -2.03 36.37 3.78
CA ASP A 18 -2.13 37.81 3.89
C ASP A 18 -1.88 38.23 5.34
N GLU A 19 -0.79 38.96 5.58
CA GLU A 19 -0.35 39.37 6.92
C GLU A 19 -1.22 40.48 7.54
N GLU A 20 -1.97 41.24 6.75
CA GLU A 20 -2.82 42.33 7.24
C GLU A 20 -4.21 41.83 7.61
N THR A 21 -4.78 40.93 6.81
CA THR A 21 -6.12 40.38 7.03
C THR A 21 -6.12 39.05 7.79
N ASN A 22 -4.96 38.40 7.94
CA ASN A 22 -4.80 37.02 8.41
C ASN A 22 -5.57 35.99 7.56
N GLU A 23 -5.86 36.31 6.30
CA GLU A 23 -6.51 35.38 5.39
C GLU A 23 -5.50 34.43 4.73
N VAL A 24 -5.89 33.16 4.57
CA VAL A 24 -5.11 32.15 3.86
C VAL A 24 -5.88 31.74 2.61
N SER A 25 -5.27 31.91 1.44
CA SER A 25 -5.79 31.41 0.17
C SER A 25 -4.97 30.23 -0.33
N VAL A 26 -5.64 29.32 -1.03
CA VAL A 26 -5.03 28.14 -1.64
C VAL A 26 -5.43 28.09 -3.10
N ASP A 27 -4.44 28.19 -3.97
CA ASP A 27 -4.60 28.07 -5.42
C ASP A 27 -4.00 26.74 -5.89
N VAL A 28 -4.67 26.07 -6.81
CA VAL A 28 -4.14 24.87 -7.48
C VAL A 28 -3.27 25.31 -8.65
N CYS A 29 -2.09 24.70 -8.84
CA CYS A 29 -1.26 25.00 -10.00
C CYS A 29 -1.89 24.48 -11.29
N ASP A 30 -1.93 25.31 -12.33
CA ASP A 30 -2.47 24.98 -13.65
C ASP A 30 -1.45 24.28 -14.57
N ASP A 31 -0.18 24.17 -14.18
CA ASP A 31 0.85 23.46 -14.96
C ASP A 31 0.68 21.93 -14.81
N PRO A 32 0.36 21.18 -15.88
CA PRO A 32 0.17 19.73 -15.83
C PRO A 32 1.45 18.94 -15.52
N TYR A 33 2.62 19.57 -15.55
CA TYR A 33 3.90 18.97 -15.22
C TYR A 33 4.37 19.30 -13.80
N GLU A 34 3.70 20.22 -13.11
CA GLU A 34 4.00 20.57 -11.73
C GLU A 34 3.15 19.73 -10.76
N TYR A 35 3.76 18.66 -10.24
CA TYR A 35 3.11 17.77 -9.28
C TYR A 35 4.10 17.18 -8.28
N GLY A 36 3.60 16.88 -7.08
CA GLY A 36 4.30 16.08 -6.09
C GLY A 36 4.17 14.59 -6.41
N VAL A 37 5.20 13.82 -6.05
CA VAL A 37 5.20 12.36 -6.10
C VAL A 37 5.38 11.82 -4.69
N LEU A 38 4.70 10.73 -4.38
CA LEU A 38 4.80 10.07 -3.07
C LEU A 38 6.05 9.17 -3.03
N ASP A 39 6.80 9.21 -1.93
CA ASP A 39 7.84 8.21 -1.67
C ASP A 39 7.20 6.88 -1.26
N VAL A 40 7.33 5.87 -2.13
CA VAL A 40 6.78 4.53 -1.93
C VAL A 40 7.85 3.48 -1.57
N SER A 41 9.11 3.89 -1.38
CA SER A 41 10.25 2.98 -1.19
C SER A 41 10.06 2.03 0.00
N ASN A 42 9.44 2.52 1.07
CA ASN A 42 9.23 1.80 2.33
C ASN A 42 7.80 1.23 2.51
N LEU A 43 6.95 1.31 1.48
CA LEU A 43 5.62 0.71 1.55
C LEU A 43 5.71 -0.83 1.49
N PRO A 44 5.01 -1.56 2.38
CA PRO A 44 5.02 -3.02 2.34
C PRO A 44 4.26 -3.58 1.15
N VAL A 45 4.58 -4.82 0.78
CA VAL A 45 3.78 -5.65 -0.12
C VAL A 45 3.10 -6.75 0.70
N LEU A 46 1.91 -7.15 0.28
CA LEU A 46 1.19 -8.26 0.91
C LEU A 46 1.57 -9.57 0.20
N ILE A 47 1.86 -10.60 0.98
CA ILE A 47 2.13 -11.96 0.51
C ILE A 47 1.23 -12.90 1.30
N THR A 48 0.57 -13.83 0.63
CA THR A 48 -0.27 -14.84 1.28
C THR A 48 0.35 -16.22 1.11
N VAL A 49 0.46 -16.93 2.22
CA VAL A 49 0.94 -18.32 2.28
C VAL A 49 -0.21 -19.20 2.74
N GLY A 50 -0.66 -20.13 1.89
CA GLY A 50 -1.66 -21.13 2.22
C GLY A 50 -1.03 -22.47 2.57
N GLN A 51 -1.66 -23.24 3.45
CA GLN A 51 -1.29 -24.61 3.78
C GLN A 51 -2.28 -25.60 3.13
N ILE A 52 -1.75 -26.43 2.23
CA ILE A 52 -2.50 -27.47 1.52
C ILE A 52 -1.80 -28.79 1.82
N ASN A 53 -2.50 -29.71 2.51
CA ASN A 53 -1.98 -31.05 2.84
C ASN A 53 -0.57 -31.04 3.47
N GLY A 54 -0.30 -30.08 4.37
CA GLY A 54 1.00 -29.95 5.05
C GLY A 54 2.09 -29.23 4.24
N VAL A 55 1.80 -28.80 3.00
CA VAL A 55 2.71 -28.04 2.14
C VAL A 55 2.31 -26.57 2.13
N HIS A 56 3.31 -25.68 2.22
CA HIS A 56 3.10 -24.24 2.14
C HIS A 56 3.21 -23.76 0.70
N THR A 57 2.19 -23.06 0.22
CA THR A 57 2.10 -22.52 -1.14
C THR A 57 1.89 -21.01 -1.08
N VAL A 58 2.62 -20.26 -1.90
CA VAL A 58 2.52 -18.80 -1.99
C VAL A 58 1.55 -18.42 -3.11
N ASP A 59 0.75 -17.38 -2.90
CA ASP A 59 -0.21 -16.84 -3.88
C ASP A 59 -1.13 -17.94 -4.44
N THR A 60 -1.80 -18.64 -3.51
CA THR A 60 -2.76 -19.70 -3.83
C THR A 60 -3.80 -19.20 -4.83
N THR A 61 -4.00 -19.99 -5.88
CA THR A 61 -5.11 -19.78 -6.80
C THR A 61 -6.45 -20.00 -6.07
N ILE A 62 -7.55 -19.54 -6.66
CA ILE A 62 -8.91 -19.76 -6.09
C ILE A 62 -9.17 -21.25 -5.81
N LYS A 63 -8.68 -22.15 -6.67
CA LYS A 63 -8.85 -23.60 -6.50
C LYS A 63 -8.03 -24.13 -5.32
N GLU A 64 -6.79 -23.68 -5.18
CA GLU A 64 -5.90 -24.03 -4.07
C GLU A 64 -6.41 -23.47 -2.74
N ASP A 65 -6.91 -22.23 -2.73
CA ASP A 65 -7.49 -21.59 -1.55
C ASP A 65 -8.75 -22.34 -1.07
N SER A 66 -9.55 -22.91 -1.98
CA SER A 66 -10.76 -23.68 -1.62
C SER A 66 -10.48 -24.96 -0.82
N VAL A 67 -9.26 -25.48 -0.90
CA VAL A 67 -8.79 -26.68 -0.16
C VAL A 67 -7.73 -26.34 0.88
N THR A 68 -7.45 -25.07 1.10
CA THR A 68 -6.48 -24.58 2.08
C THR A 68 -7.08 -24.65 3.48
N LEU A 69 -6.36 -25.26 4.43
CA LEU A 69 -6.83 -25.40 5.82
C LEU A 69 -6.61 -24.13 6.65
N ALA A 70 -5.51 -23.45 6.37
CA ALA A 70 -5.14 -22.17 6.96
C ALA A 70 -4.26 -21.38 6.01
N ARG A 71 -4.33 -20.07 6.12
CA ARG A 71 -3.47 -19.13 5.40
C ARG A 71 -2.94 -18.06 6.32
N ILE A 72 -1.78 -17.53 5.98
CA ILE A 72 -1.18 -16.39 6.65
C ILE A 72 -0.89 -15.32 5.61
N THR A 73 -1.41 -14.12 5.83
CA THR A 73 -1.07 -12.93 5.05
C THR A 73 -0.03 -12.11 5.80
N TYR A 74 1.09 -11.82 5.16
CA TYR A 74 2.17 -11.00 5.68
C TYR A 74 2.22 -9.66 4.93
N GLY A 75 2.49 -8.58 5.65
CA GLY A 75 2.95 -7.33 5.05
C GLY A 75 4.45 -7.19 5.22
N ILE A 76 5.20 -7.22 4.13
CA ILE A 76 6.66 -7.24 4.13
C ILE A 76 7.21 -5.98 3.45
N LYS A 77 8.11 -5.28 4.14
CA LYS A 77 8.86 -4.13 3.58
C LYS A 77 10.00 -4.59 2.68
N SER A 78 10.53 -3.67 1.87
CA SER A 78 11.73 -3.93 1.05
C SER A 78 12.97 -4.31 1.87
N SER A 79 13.03 -3.92 3.15
CA SER A 79 14.06 -4.35 4.11
C SER A 79 13.92 -5.81 4.57
N GLY A 80 12.82 -6.49 4.23
CA GLY A 80 12.46 -7.81 4.76
C GLY A 80 11.73 -7.76 6.11
N SER A 81 11.54 -6.58 6.70
CA SER A 81 10.81 -6.44 7.97
C SER A 81 9.32 -6.73 7.79
N ILE A 82 8.75 -7.56 8.65
CA ILE A 82 7.32 -7.84 8.72
C ILE A 82 6.65 -6.74 9.53
N VAL A 83 5.65 -6.08 8.94
CA VAL A 83 4.86 -5.00 9.59
C VAL A 83 3.40 -5.37 9.80
N TYR A 84 2.97 -6.49 9.23
CA TYR A 84 1.63 -7.01 9.37
C TYR A 84 1.65 -8.54 9.25
N MET A 85 0.81 -9.20 10.04
CA MET A 85 0.54 -10.63 9.93
C MET A 85 -0.90 -10.90 10.31
N ASN A 86 -1.58 -11.73 9.52
CA ASN A 86 -2.92 -12.22 9.84
C ASN A 86 -3.05 -13.68 9.46
N LYS A 87 -3.44 -14.52 10.43
CA LYS A 87 -3.74 -15.93 10.22
C LYS A 87 -5.25 -16.11 10.10
N ASP A 88 -5.67 -16.81 9.07
CA ASP A 88 -7.06 -17.17 8.80
C ASP A 88 -7.18 -18.69 8.60
N GLY A 89 -8.26 -19.29 9.08
CA GLY A 89 -8.46 -20.74 9.10
C GLY A 89 -8.00 -21.46 10.37
N GLY A 90 -8.45 -22.70 10.50
CA GLY A 90 -8.29 -23.51 11.72
C GLY A 90 -7.07 -24.43 11.74
N GLY A 91 -6.29 -24.49 10.66
CA GLY A 91 -5.02 -25.21 10.62
C GLY A 91 -4.07 -24.69 11.70
N SER A 92 -3.41 -25.59 12.44
CA SER A 92 -2.51 -25.27 13.55
C SER A 92 -1.17 -24.71 13.07
#